data_AF-A0AA51QBU9-F1
#
_entry.id   AF-A0AA51QBU9-F1
#
_cell.length_a   1.000
_cell.length_b   1.000
_cell.length_c   1.000
_cell.angle_alpha   90.00
_cell.angle_beta   90.00
_cell.angle_gamma   90.00
#
_symmetry.space_group_name_H-M   'P 1'
#
loop_
_entity.id
_entity.type
_entity.pdbx_description
1 polymer ?
#
loop_
_entity_poly.entity_id
_entity_poly.type
_entity_poly.pdbx_seq_one_letter_code
_entity_poly.pdbx_strand_id
1 'polypeptide(L)'
;MGLLTTILPVIMIIFVIVAIVKSKGKGDDETVIRHVYTYLVLFATLMMVIGGGISIFMAAADLISPPAYFQNYDDFRQTRLTENPNTKSQMKEEKIRADYNQTVKDEKARNQADAKNQIIKSLGFIVIPLPIFLYFNRLRKKQSDI
;
A
#
# COMPACT_ATOMS: atom_id res chain seq x y z
N MET A 1 -0.16 19.93 1.22
CA MET A 1 -0.13 19.90 2.70
C MET A 1 -0.18 18.47 3.29
N GLY A 2 0.37 17.44 2.62
CA GLY A 2 0.17 16.03 3.03
C GLY A 2 1.43 15.28 3.51
N LEU A 3 2.60 15.58 2.95
CA LEU A 3 3.86 14.90 3.30
C LEU A 3 4.64 15.64 4.38
N LEU A 4 4.68 16.96 4.31
CA LEU A 4 5.44 17.79 5.26
C LEU A 4 4.82 17.76 6.66
N THR A 5 3.50 17.74 6.78
CA THR A 5 2.79 17.68 8.06
C THR A 5 2.84 16.30 8.73
N THR A 6 3.00 15.23 7.96
CA THR A 6 3.03 13.84 8.46
C THR A 6 4.45 13.35 8.75
N ILE A 7 5.44 13.75 7.96
CA ILE A 7 6.83 13.32 8.12
C ILE A 7 7.58 14.15 9.17
N LEU A 8 7.27 15.45 9.27
CA LEU A 8 7.91 16.37 10.24
C LEU A 8 7.81 15.90 11.71
N PRO A 9 6.66 15.43 12.23
CA PRO A 9 6.59 14.94 13.61
C PRO A 9 7.42 13.66 13.81
N VAL A 10 7.50 12.77 12.81
CA VAL A 10 8.31 11.55 12.89
C VAL A 10 9.80 11.89 12.95
N ILE A 11 10.26 12.83 12.12
CA ILE A 11 11.65 13.31 12.14
C ILE A 11 11.98 14.00 13.47
N MET A 12 11.06 14.84 13.98
CA MET A 12 11.19 15.49 15.29
C MET A 12 11.36 14.47 16.42
N ILE A 13 10.56 13.41 16.44
CA ILE A 13 10.66 12.35 17.46
C ILE A 13 12.03 11.65 17.38
N ILE A 14 12.48 11.30 16.18
CA ILE A 14 13.82 10.69 15.99
C ILE A 14 14.91 11.65 16.50
N PHE A 15 14.82 12.94 16.18
CA PHE A 15 15.80 13.93 16.60
C PHE A 15 15.84 14.14 18.12
N VAL A 16 14.67 14.15 18.77
CA VAL A 16 14.55 14.23 20.23
C VAL A 16 15.16 13.00 20.90
N ILE A 17 14.90 11.80 20.38
CA ILE A 17 15.50 10.57 20.90
C ILE A 17 17.02 10.62 20.78
N VAL A 18 17.56 11.01 19.61
CA VAL A 18 19.01 11.14 19.39
C VAL A 18 19.64 12.19 20.31
N ALA A 19 18.96 13.32 20.53
CA ALA A 19 19.45 14.38 21.41
C ALA A 19 19.51 13.93 22.88
N ILE A 20 18.49 13.21 23.36
CA ILE A 20 18.44 12.65 24.73
C ILE A 20 19.53 11.60 24.94
N VAL A 21 19.79 10.76 23.93
CA VAL A 21 20.85 9.74 23.98
C VAL A 21 22.22 10.40 24.05
N LYS A 22 22.47 11.41 23.22
CA LYS A 22 23.76 12.12 23.17
C LYS A 22 24.06 12.94 24.43
N SER A 23 23.05 13.30 25.23
CA SER A 23 23.24 14.09 26.44
C SER A 23 23.58 13.28 27.69
N LYS A 24 23.55 11.94 27.66
CA LYS A 24 23.68 11.10 28.88
C LYS A 24 25.07 10.58 29.25
N GLY A 25 26.11 10.74 28.41
CA GLY A 25 27.50 10.77 28.87
C GLY A 25 28.36 9.54 28.54
N LYS A 26 29.63 9.85 28.31
CA LYS A 26 30.69 9.17 27.53
C LYS A 26 31.04 7.69 27.85
N GLY A 27 30.38 7.01 28.78
CA GLY A 27 30.71 5.64 29.17
C GLY A 27 29.75 4.57 28.63
N ASP A 28 28.47 4.92 28.43
CA ASP A 28 27.39 3.98 28.08
C ASP A 28 26.67 4.37 26.77
N ASP A 29 27.15 5.43 26.11
CA ASP A 29 26.55 6.00 24.90
C ASP A 29 26.49 4.96 23.75
N GLU A 30 27.50 4.10 23.61
CA GLU A 30 27.50 3.08 22.54
C GLU A 30 26.40 2.04 22.75
N THR A 31 26.21 1.56 23.98
CA THR A 31 25.15 0.61 24.34
C THR A 31 23.77 1.21 24.08
N VAL A 32 23.56 2.46 24.50
CA VAL A 32 22.29 3.17 24.33
C VAL A 32 22.02 3.44 22.85
N ILE A 33 23.01 3.90 22.07
CA ILE A 33 22.87 4.13 20.63
C ILE A 33 22.53 2.83 19.90
N ARG A 34 23.19 1.72 20.25
CA ARG A 34 22.94 0.40 19.66
C ARG A 34 21.52 -0.11 19.96
N HIS A 35 21.02 0.12 21.18
CA HIS A 35 19.65 -0.22 21.55
C HIS A 35 18.66 0.61 20.74
N VAL A 36 18.82 1.94 20.70
CA VAL A 36 17.94 2.83 19.95
C VAL A 36 17.92 2.48 18.47
N TYR A 37 19.07 2.22 17.86
CA TYR A 37 19.16 1.78 16.48
C TYR A 37 18.41 0.45 16.26
N THR A 38 18.62 -0.54 17.13
CA THR A 38 17.95 -1.84 17.06
C THR A 38 16.43 -1.68 17.13
N TYR A 39 15.93 -0.85 18.05
CA TYR A 39 14.49 -0.58 18.18
C TYR A 39 13.92 0.21 17.01
N LEU A 40 14.66 1.17 16.44
CA LEU A 40 14.24 1.90 15.25
C LEU A 40 14.10 0.98 14.03
N VAL A 41 15.07 0.09 13.82
CA VAL A 41 15.01 -0.89 12.72
C VAL A 41 13.83 -1.84 12.94
N LEU A 42 13.66 -2.38 14.15
CA LEU A 42 12.53 -3.25 14.49
C LEU A 42 11.20 -2.53 14.27
N PHE A 43 11.09 -1.27 14.67
CA PHE A 43 9.91 -0.44 14.44
C PHE A 43 9.64 -0.24 12.94
N ALA A 44 10.65 0.10 12.15
CA ALA A 44 10.51 0.27 10.70
C ALA A 44 10.04 -1.04 10.03
N THR A 45 10.63 -2.18 10.40
CA THR A 45 10.21 -3.49 9.88
C THR A 45 8.78 -3.84 10.28
N LEU A 46 8.37 -3.50 11.51
CA LEU A 46 7.00 -3.71 11.99
C LEU A 46 6.00 -2.87 11.16
N MET A 47 6.29 -1.59 10.95
CA MET A 47 5.46 -0.72 10.11
C MET A 47 5.35 -1.22 8.67
N MET A 48 6.46 -1.74 8.11
CA MET A 48 6.49 -2.32 6.77
C MET A 48 5.58 -3.56 6.66
N VAL A 49 5.64 -4.46 7.65
CA VAL A 49 4.79 -5.66 7.71
C VAL A 49 3.32 -5.29 7.88
N ILE A 50 2.99 -4.32 8.73
CA ILE A 50 1.61 -3.85 8.91
C ILE A 50 1.07 -3.26 7.59
N GLY A 51 1.85 -2.41 6.92
CA GLY A 51 1.48 -1.84 5.62
C GLY A 51 1.27 -2.92 4.56
N GLY A 52 2.14 -3.93 4.50
CA GLY A 52 1.97 -5.09 3.63
C GLY A 52 0.70 -5.89 3.94
N GLY A 53 0.44 -6.16 5.23
CA GLY A 53 -0.74 -6.93 5.67
C GLY A 53 -2.07 -6.25 5.32
N ILE A 54 -2.20 -4.96 5.61
CA ILE A 54 -3.40 -4.18 5.24
C ILE A 54 -3.60 -4.20 3.72
N SER A 55 -2.52 -4.04 2.95
CA SER A 55 -2.59 -4.02 1.48
C SER A 55 -3.01 -5.36 0.87
N ILE A 56 -2.60 -6.50 1.47
CA ILE A 56 -3.06 -7.83 1.06
C ILE A 56 -4.57 -7.97 1.30
N PHE A 57 -5.05 -7.54 2.47
CA PHE A 57 -6.48 -7.61 2.80
C PHE A 57 -7.33 -6.77 1.85
N MET A 58 -6.89 -5.54 1.54
CA MET A 58 -7.57 -4.69 0.57
C MET A 58 -7.61 -5.34 -0.81
N ALA A 59 -6.47 -5.80 -1.31
CA ALA A 59 -6.40 -6.43 -2.63
C ALA A 59 -7.19 -7.75 -2.70
N ALA A 60 -7.26 -8.52 -1.61
CA ALA A 60 -8.11 -9.71 -1.54
C ALA A 60 -9.60 -9.35 -1.59
N ALA A 61 -10.01 -8.27 -0.91
CA ALA A 61 -11.37 -7.76 -0.99
C ALA A 61 -11.70 -7.30 -2.43
N ASP A 62 -10.81 -6.56 -3.08
CA ASP A 62 -10.98 -6.09 -4.45
C ASP A 62 -10.99 -7.24 -5.47
N LEU A 63 -10.33 -8.36 -5.17
CA LEU A 63 -10.37 -9.56 -6.01
C LEU A 63 -11.73 -10.26 -5.96
N ILE A 64 -12.34 -10.34 -4.77
CA ILE A 64 -13.64 -11.00 -4.52
C ILE A 64 -14.79 -10.09 -4.94
N SER A 65 -14.71 -8.81 -4.59
CA SER A 65 -15.70 -7.78 -4.86
C SER A 65 -15.05 -6.57 -5.52
N PRO A 66 -14.72 -6.65 -6.83
CA PRO A 66 -14.12 -5.54 -7.55
C PRO A 66 -14.99 -4.29 -7.44
N PRO A 67 -14.40 -3.11 -7.22
CA PRO A 67 -15.16 -1.87 -7.17
C PRO A 67 -15.88 -1.64 -8.50
N ALA A 68 -17.16 -1.27 -8.43
CA ALA A 68 -17.99 -1.03 -9.59
C ALA A 68 -17.74 0.39 -10.13
N TYR A 69 -16.69 0.55 -10.94
CA TYR A 69 -16.39 1.80 -11.65
C TYR A 69 -17.02 1.85 -13.05
N PHE A 70 -18.07 1.07 -13.29
CA PHE A 70 -18.77 1.09 -14.57
C PHE A 70 -19.83 2.20 -14.57
N GLN A 71 -19.88 2.98 -15.64
CA GLN A 71 -20.95 3.93 -15.91
C GLN A 71 -22.28 3.17 -16.10
N ASN A 72 -23.43 3.76 -15.74
CA ASN A 72 -24.72 3.10 -16.01
C ASN A 72 -24.93 2.97 -17.53
N TYR A 73 -25.67 1.93 -17.94
CA TYR A 73 -25.92 1.67 -19.37
C TYR A 73 -26.54 2.88 -20.08
N ASP A 74 -27.48 3.58 -19.43
CA ASP A 74 -28.16 4.73 -20.01
C ASP A 74 -27.19 5.89 -20.27
N ASP A 75 -26.28 6.15 -19.32
CA ASP A 75 -25.27 7.18 -19.50
C ASP A 75 -24.25 6.75 -20.58
N PHE A 76 -23.80 5.49 -20.60
CA PHE A 76 -22.88 4.96 -21.63
C PHE A 76 -23.49 5.08 -23.03
N ARG A 77 -24.77 4.74 -23.15
CA ARG A 77 -25.56 4.88 -24.38
C ARG A 77 -25.65 6.35 -24.78
N GLN A 78 -25.96 7.24 -23.85
CA GLN A 78 -26.06 8.67 -24.12
C GLN A 78 -24.73 9.23 -24.63
N THR A 79 -23.61 8.90 -23.98
CA THR A 79 -22.26 9.31 -24.40
C THR A 79 -21.92 8.82 -25.82
N ARG A 80 -22.19 7.55 -26.13
CA ARG A 80 -21.93 6.99 -27.48
C ARG A 80 -22.76 7.67 -28.57
N LEU A 81 -23.98 8.07 -28.25
CA LEU A 81 -24.89 8.76 -29.17
C LEU A 81 -24.55 10.24 -29.35
N THR A 82 -23.94 10.90 -28.36
CA THR A 82 -23.46 12.30 -28.48
C THR A 82 -22.10 12.41 -29.16
N GLU A 83 -21.18 11.45 -28.95
CA GLU A 83 -19.86 11.44 -29.61
C GLU A 83 -19.93 11.18 -31.11
N ASN A 84 -20.94 10.44 -31.58
CA ASN A 84 -21.17 10.20 -32.99
C ASN A 84 -22.66 10.34 -33.33
N PRO A 85 -23.13 11.52 -33.77
CA PRO A 85 -24.54 11.77 -34.07
C PRO A 85 -25.11 10.83 -35.15
N ASN A 86 -24.27 10.32 -36.05
CA ASN A 86 -24.63 9.35 -37.10
C ASN A 86 -24.80 7.91 -36.57
N THR A 87 -24.35 7.62 -35.35
CA THR A 87 -24.41 6.28 -34.72
C THR A 87 -25.84 5.85 -34.38
N LYS A 88 -26.79 6.79 -34.23
CA LYS A 88 -28.22 6.49 -34.05
C LYS A 88 -28.80 5.64 -35.20
N SER A 89 -28.23 5.72 -36.40
CA SER A 89 -28.74 5.03 -37.60
C SER A 89 -27.96 3.73 -37.93
N GLN A 90 -26.67 3.66 -37.58
CA GLN A 90 -25.79 2.54 -37.95
C GLN A 90 -25.61 1.45 -36.88
N MET A 91 -25.83 1.73 -35.59
CA MET A 91 -25.72 0.71 -34.54
C MET A 91 -27.10 0.22 -34.11
N LYS A 92 -27.35 -1.09 -34.29
CA LYS A 92 -28.46 -1.76 -33.60
C LYS A 92 -28.22 -1.67 -32.08
N GLU A 93 -29.25 -1.36 -31.30
CA GLU A 93 -29.22 -1.30 -29.81
C GLU A 93 -28.53 -2.52 -29.18
N GLU A 94 -28.64 -3.68 -29.82
CA GLU A 94 -27.95 -4.93 -29.45
C GLU A 94 -26.42 -4.80 -29.44
N LYS A 95 -25.83 -4.07 -30.39
CA LYS A 95 -24.39 -3.82 -30.47
C LYS A 95 -23.92 -2.89 -29.35
N ILE A 96 -24.71 -1.87 -29.01
CA ILE A 96 -24.40 -0.94 -27.91
C ILE A 96 -24.41 -1.69 -26.57
N ARG A 97 -25.38 -2.59 -26.36
CA ARG A 97 -25.41 -3.48 -25.19
C ARG A 97 -24.23 -4.44 -25.16
N ALA A 98 -23.86 -5.01 -26.30
CA ALA A 98 -22.70 -5.89 -26.40
C ALA A 98 -21.40 -5.17 -26.03
N ASP A 99 -21.19 -3.96 -26.55
CA ASP A 99 -20.01 -3.12 -26.27
C ASP A 99 -19.97 -2.71 -24.78
N TYR A 100 -21.12 -2.35 -24.20
CA TYR A 100 -21.22 -2.06 -22.77
C TYR A 100 -20.83 -3.27 -21.91
N ASN A 101 -21.43 -4.43 -22.18
CA ASN A 101 -21.14 -5.66 -21.45
C ASN A 101 -19.67 -6.07 -21.58
N GLN A 102 -19.06 -5.86 -22.75
CA GLN A 102 -17.65 -6.10 -22.97
C GLN A 102 -16.79 -5.13 -22.14
N THR A 103 -17.12 -3.85 -22.13
CA THR A 103 -16.42 -2.83 -21.33
C THR A 103 -16.46 -3.17 -19.83
N VAL A 104 -17.63 -3.54 -19.31
CA VAL A 104 -17.80 -3.97 -17.90
C VAL A 104 -16.95 -5.20 -17.59
N LYS A 105 -16.91 -6.18 -18.50
CA LYS A 105 -16.09 -7.39 -18.33
C LYS A 105 -14.60 -7.05 -18.32
N ASP A 106 -14.15 -6.22 -19.24
CA ASP A 106 -12.74 -5.86 -19.37
C ASP A 106 -12.25 -5.04 -18.17
N GLU A 107 -13.05 -4.10 -17.67
CA GLU A 107 -12.74 -3.37 -16.45
C GLU A 107 -12.69 -4.29 -15.22
N LYS A 108 -13.65 -5.21 -15.08
CA LYS A 108 -13.62 -6.20 -14.00
C LYS A 108 -12.37 -7.07 -14.07
N ALA A 109 -11.98 -7.51 -15.26
CA ALA A 109 -10.78 -8.31 -15.48
C ALA A 109 -9.50 -7.54 -15.12
N ARG A 110 -9.44 -6.25 -15.49
CA ARG A 110 -8.32 -5.36 -15.13
C ARG A 110 -8.21 -5.17 -13.62
N ASN A 111 -9.31 -4.86 -12.94
CA ASN A 111 -9.33 -4.68 -11.48
C ASN A 111 -8.84 -5.96 -10.76
N GLN A 112 -9.25 -7.13 -11.24
CA GLN A 112 -8.77 -8.41 -10.70
C GLN A 112 -7.27 -8.64 -10.96
N ALA A 113 -6.75 -8.25 -12.12
CA ALA A 113 -5.33 -8.35 -12.43
C ALA A 113 -4.50 -7.39 -11.54
N ASP A 114 -4.99 -6.17 -11.34
CA ASP A 114 -4.35 -5.19 -10.47
C ASP A 114 -4.36 -5.64 -9.00
N ALA A 115 -5.48 -6.20 -8.53
CA ALA A 115 -5.57 -6.82 -7.21
C ALA A 115 -4.55 -7.95 -7.02
N LYS A 116 -4.40 -8.84 -8.01
CA LYS A 116 -3.37 -9.91 -7.96
C LYS A 116 -1.95 -9.33 -7.89
N ASN A 117 -1.66 -8.32 -8.70
CA ASN A 117 -0.37 -7.64 -8.68
C ASN A 117 -0.10 -6.97 -7.33
N GLN A 118 -1.12 -6.37 -6.74
CA GLN A 118 -1.01 -5.74 -5.42
C GLN A 118 -0.71 -6.78 -4.34
N ILE A 119 -1.39 -7.94 -4.32
CA ILE A 119 -1.09 -9.03 -3.37
C ILE A 119 0.39 -9.41 -3.45
N ILE A 120 0.92 -9.63 -4.67
CA ILE A 120 2.33 -10.01 -4.87
C ILE A 120 3.28 -8.92 -4.34
N LYS A 121 3.01 -7.64 -4.68
CA LYS A 121 3.81 -6.51 -4.20
C LYS A 121 3.78 -6.40 -2.67
N SER A 122 2.60 -6.57 -2.07
CA SER A 122 2.40 -6.48 -0.62
C SER A 122 3.04 -7.64 0.14
N LEU A 123 3.12 -8.83 -0.46
CA LEU A 123 3.95 -9.93 0.07
C LEU A 123 5.43 -9.55 0.09
N GLY A 124 5.92 -8.84 -0.94
CA GLY A 124 7.28 -8.28 -0.94
C GLY A 124 7.55 -7.38 0.28
N PHE A 125 6.58 -6.53 0.65
CA PHE A 125 6.63 -5.69 1.85
C PHE A 125 6.67 -6.49 3.18
N ILE A 126 6.30 -7.78 3.18
CA ILE A 126 6.38 -8.63 4.38
C ILE A 126 7.64 -9.48 4.36
N VAL A 127 7.98 -10.06 3.21
CA VAL A 127 9.09 -11.02 3.07
C VAL A 127 10.45 -10.33 3.16
N ILE A 128 10.61 -9.14 2.58
CA ILE A 128 11.88 -8.39 2.60
C ILE A 128 12.31 -7.96 4.02
N PRO A 129 11.43 -7.38 4.88
CA PRO A 129 11.83 -6.99 6.23
C PRO A 129 11.97 -8.17 7.19
N LEU A 130 11.39 -9.33 6.88
CA LEU A 130 11.45 -10.52 7.75
C LEU A 130 12.88 -10.93 8.15
N PRO A 131 13.86 -11.12 7.22
CA PRO A 131 15.23 -11.48 7.60
C PRO A 131 15.89 -10.41 8.46
N ILE A 132 15.64 -9.13 8.17
CA ILE A 132 16.14 -7.98 8.95
C ILE A 132 15.56 -8.05 10.37
N PHE A 133 14.24 -8.21 10.48
CA PHE A 133 13.54 -8.33 11.76
C PHE A 133 14.08 -9.50 12.58
N LEU A 134 14.26 -10.68 11.98
CA LEU A 134 14.80 -11.85 12.69
C LEU A 134 16.22 -11.60 13.20
N TYR A 135 17.07 -10.97 12.40
CA TYR A 135 18.44 -10.62 12.80
C TYR A 135 18.45 -9.63 13.98
N PHE A 136 17.75 -8.51 13.87
CA PHE A 136 17.71 -7.48 14.91
C PHE A 136 16.94 -7.93 16.16
N ASN A 137 15.95 -8.80 16.02
CA ASN A 137 15.24 -9.41 17.16
C ASN A 137 16.18 -10.33 17.96
N ARG A 138 17.03 -11.12 17.27
CA ARG A 138 18.07 -11.91 17.94
C ARG A 138 19.10 -11.03 18.63
N LEU A 139 19.55 -9.95 17.99
CA LEU A 139 20.49 -8.98 18.59
C LEU A 139 19.92 -8.36 19.86
N ARG A 140 18.64 -7.95 19.83
CA ARG A 140 17.95 -7.41 21.00
C ARG A 140 17.91 -8.40 22.16
N LYS A 141 17.56 -9.66 21.91
CA LYS A 141 17.51 -10.69 22.98
C LYS A 141 18.87 -10.90 23.64
N LYS A 142 19.94 -10.95 22.84
CA LYS A 142 21.31 -11.08 23.37
C LYS A 142 21.73 -9.87 24.23
N GLN A 143 21.16 -8.69 23.97
CA GLN A 143 21.44 -7.48 24.74
C GLN A 143 20.62 -7.38 26.03
N SER A 144 19.47 -8.05 26.15
CA SER A 144 18.68 -8.05 27.39
C SER A 144 19.19 -9.02 28.44
N ASP A 145 20.06 -9.96 28.05
CA ASP A 145 20.61 -11.02 28.91
C ASP A 145 21.99 -10.64 29.50
N ILE A 146 22.43 -9.39 29.34
CA ILE A 146 23.65 -8.79 29.91
C ILE A 146 23.22 -7.64 30.82
#